data_AF-A0A4S9TYX1-F1
#
_entry.id   AF-A0A4S9TYX1-F1
#
_cell.length_a   1.000
_cell.length_b   1.000
_cell.length_c   1.000
_cell.angle_alpha   90.00
_cell.angle_beta   90.00
_cell.angle_gamma   90.00
#
_symmetry.space_group_name_H-M   'P 1'
#
loop_
_entity.id
_entity.type
_entity.pdbx_description
1 polymer ?
#
loop_
_entity_poly.entity_id
_entity_poly.type
_entity_poly.pdbx_seq_one_letter_code
_entity_poly.pdbx_strand_id
1 'polypeptide(L)'
;MNNWKYPQISAMNTTNDWNILYHLGGNGPWIPKVDGVVEGGLAPPEGCRVEQVHMVARHNERYPTSRTAAKMVSLHNRLRTLDFNLQGDLSFFHNWTFFMPQNYTSEIGKLIPTGPYAGTLGAFAAGVSLRTQYPDLQAASLSRNQTNFWAADSHRVEESAKYFAAGFWGIEWRDVARLQVIPETKELGADTLTTGVTCVDYLRPHNPEGRHKGLHKLVEWQKHYVPPIIARMESQNPGLNLTIHEVFGMQQLCGFEILARGSSPWCNIFTEHEWKDFEYARDLLHYYRTGPGNKYSAARGFPFLNATTNILSTGPSAGSVFLSFVHDGDILPLLSTLDLFPSSPLPTDHAPDPRTWKISDVVPMGGRIISERLAMNRISALS
;
A
#
# COMPACT_ATOMS: atom_id res chain seq x y z
N MET A 1 -30.70 3.47 17.40
CA MET A 1 -30.88 3.79 15.97
C MET A 1 -30.12 5.07 15.67
N ASN A 2 -28.87 4.94 15.23
CA ASN A 2 -28.10 6.07 14.72
C ASN A 2 -27.68 5.70 13.29
N ASN A 3 -28.49 6.13 12.32
CA ASN A 3 -28.16 6.06 10.89
C ASN A 3 -27.09 7.12 10.59
N TRP A 4 -25.84 6.84 10.95
CA TRP A 4 -24.70 7.59 10.45
C TRP A 4 -24.34 7.04 9.07
N LYS A 5 -24.72 7.77 8.02
CA LYS A 5 -24.16 7.56 6.69
C LYS A 5 -22.72 8.09 6.71
N TYR A 6 -21.76 7.26 6.34
CA TYR A 6 -20.36 7.65 6.17
C TYR A 6 -20.25 8.94 5.35
N PRO A 7 -19.31 9.85 5.68
CA PRO A 7 -18.95 10.92 4.77
C PRO A 7 -18.46 10.27 3.48
N GLN A 8 -19.23 10.42 2.42
CA GLN A 8 -18.74 10.21 1.07
C GLN A 8 -17.53 11.14 0.93
N ILE A 9 -16.33 10.57 0.94
CA ILE A 9 -15.17 11.22 0.35
C ILE A 9 -15.65 11.57 -1.05
N SER A 10 -15.91 12.85 -1.32
CA SER A 10 -16.50 13.27 -2.58
C SER A 10 -15.61 12.72 -3.68
N ALA A 11 -16.10 11.68 -4.37
CA ALA A 11 -15.61 11.35 -5.67
C ALA A 11 -15.71 12.65 -6.45
N MET A 12 -14.56 13.22 -6.81
CA MET A 12 -14.55 14.26 -7.82
C MET A 12 -15.36 13.71 -8.99
N ASN A 13 -16.40 14.46 -9.33
CA ASN A 13 -17.33 14.18 -10.41
C ASN A 13 -16.51 13.92 -11.68
N THR A 14 -16.27 12.64 -12.00
CA THR A 14 -15.56 12.21 -13.19
C THR A 14 -16.60 11.63 -14.11
N THR A 15 -17.01 12.45 -15.06
CA THR A 15 -17.65 11.99 -16.28
C THR A 15 -16.65 11.07 -17.00
N ASN A 16 -17.06 9.81 -17.21
CA ASN A 16 -16.32 8.59 -17.57
C ASN A 16 -15.68 7.86 -16.38
N ASP A 17 -15.97 6.57 -16.23
CA ASP A 17 -15.61 5.65 -15.13
C ASP A 17 -14.09 5.43 -14.88
N TRP A 18 -13.22 6.28 -15.43
CA TRP A 18 -11.76 6.19 -15.31
C TRP A 18 -11.23 7.01 -14.14
N ASN A 19 -10.50 6.34 -13.23
CA ASN A 19 -9.77 7.01 -12.16
C ASN A 19 -8.37 6.41 -12.01
N ILE A 20 -7.36 7.16 -12.46
CA ILE A 20 -5.94 6.77 -12.42
C ILE A 20 -5.48 6.32 -11.03
N LEU A 21 -6.07 6.82 -9.93
CA LEU A 21 -5.65 6.46 -8.58
C LEU A 21 -5.78 4.94 -8.31
N TYR A 22 -6.70 4.27 -8.99
CA TYR A 22 -6.88 2.81 -8.95
C TYR A 22 -5.88 2.04 -9.82
N HIS A 23 -5.04 2.71 -10.62
CA HIS A 23 -4.11 2.07 -11.56
C HIS A 23 -2.62 2.37 -11.22
N LEU A 24 -2.33 2.94 -10.05
CA LEU A 24 -0.96 3.27 -9.63
C LEU A 24 -0.20 2.14 -8.92
N GLY A 25 -0.78 0.94 -8.82
CA GLY A 25 -0.11 -0.29 -8.38
C GLY A 25 0.69 -0.16 -7.06
N GLY A 26 0.08 0.47 -6.05
CA GLY A 26 0.66 0.68 -4.73
C GLY A 26 1.67 1.84 -4.62
N ASN A 27 1.86 2.63 -5.70
CA ASN A 27 2.59 3.91 -5.68
C ASN A 27 1.66 5.13 -5.63
N GLY A 28 0.35 4.91 -5.54
CA GLY A 28 -0.67 5.94 -5.38
C GLY A 28 -1.12 6.09 -3.92
N PRO A 29 -2.03 7.05 -3.66
CA PRO A 29 -2.53 7.33 -2.32
C PRO A 29 -3.39 6.17 -1.79
N TRP A 30 -3.76 6.24 -0.51
CA TRP A 30 -4.84 5.42 0.00
C TRP A 30 -6.13 5.70 -0.79
N ILE A 31 -6.74 4.63 -1.28
CA ILE A 31 -8.04 4.64 -1.95
C ILE A 31 -8.93 3.58 -1.31
N PRO A 32 -10.24 3.82 -1.19
CA PRO A 32 -11.16 2.78 -0.76
C PRO A 32 -11.24 1.70 -1.84
N LYS A 33 -11.34 0.43 -1.43
CA LYS A 33 -11.64 -0.65 -2.36
C LYS A 33 -13.08 -0.49 -2.89
N VAL A 34 -13.26 -0.64 -4.19
CA VAL A 34 -14.58 -0.51 -4.86
C VAL A 34 -15.06 -1.81 -5.48
N ASP A 35 -14.14 -2.66 -5.96
CA ASP A 35 -14.49 -3.97 -6.52
C ASP A 35 -14.76 -4.99 -5.40
N GLY A 36 -15.71 -5.90 -5.57
CA GLY A 36 -15.94 -7.01 -4.63
C GLY A 36 -16.26 -6.58 -3.19
N VAL A 37 -16.91 -5.43 -3.03
CA VAL A 37 -17.35 -4.92 -1.72
C VAL A 37 -18.72 -5.48 -1.35
N VAL A 38 -18.98 -5.61 -0.04
CA VAL A 38 -20.27 -6.10 0.47
C VAL A 38 -21.30 -4.97 0.41
N GLU A 39 -22.48 -5.26 -0.14
CA GLU A 39 -23.62 -4.35 -0.11
C GLU A 39 -24.06 -4.04 1.33
N GLY A 40 -24.26 -2.77 1.66
CA GLY A 40 -24.58 -2.33 3.02
C GLY A 40 -23.37 -1.87 3.85
N GLY A 41 -22.14 -2.05 3.37
CA GLY A 41 -20.93 -1.48 3.95
C GLY A 41 -20.29 -2.33 5.06
N LEU A 42 -19.61 -1.66 6.00
CA LEU A 42 -18.79 -2.30 7.05
C LEU A 42 -19.51 -2.40 8.41
N ALA A 43 -20.83 -2.20 8.44
CA ALA A 43 -21.59 -2.36 9.68
C ALA A 43 -21.66 -3.84 10.07
N PRO A 44 -21.51 -4.18 11.36
CA PRO A 44 -21.77 -5.54 11.82
C PRO A 44 -23.19 -5.98 11.44
N PRO A 45 -23.41 -7.28 11.12
CA PRO A 45 -24.75 -7.81 10.89
C PRO A 45 -25.71 -7.53 12.05
N GLU A 46 -27.00 -7.50 11.77
CA GLU A 46 -28.01 -7.28 12.80
C GLU A 46 -27.87 -8.29 13.96
N GLY A 47 -27.90 -7.79 15.20
CA GLY A 47 -27.70 -8.62 16.39
C GLY A 47 -26.24 -8.94 16.73
N CYS A 48 -25.28 -8.56 15.88
CA CYS A 48 -23.85 -8.68 16.15
C CYS A 48 -23.27 -7.39 16.75
N ARG A 49 -22.27 -7.54 17.61
CA ARG A 49 -21.35 -6.47 18.02
C ARG A 49 -19.91 -6.92 17.82
N VAL A 50 -19.02 -5.97 17.55
CA VAL A 50 -17.57 -6.24 17.48
C VAL A 50 -17.03 -6.27 18.91
N GLU A 51 -16.30 -7.32 19.27
CA GLU A 51 -15.66 -7.45 20.58
C GLU A 51 -14.14 -7.31 20.54
N GLN A 52 -13.52 -7.57 19.38
CA GLN A 52 -12.10 -7.35 19.14
C GLN A 52 -11.87 -6.88 17.70
N VAL A 53 -10.90 -5.99 17.52
CA VAL A 53 -10.40 -5.58 16.21
C VAL A 53 -8.90 -5.82 16.09
N HIS A 54 -8.51 -6.46 15.00
CA HIS A 54 -7.12 -6.69 14.62
C HIS A 54 -6.84 -5.97 13.31
N MET A 55 -5.85 -5.09 13.30
CA MET A 55 -5.45 -4.35 12.10
C MET A 55 -3.99 -4.62 11.78
N VAL A 56 -3.71 -4.97 10.54
CA VAL A 56 -2.37 -4.86 9.95
C VAL A 56 -2.39 -3.79 8.86
N ALA A 57 -1.52 -2.80 8.99
CA ALA A 57 -1.51 -1.60 8.16
C ALA A 57 -0.16 -1.39 7.50
N ARG A 58 -0.17 -1.08 6.20
CA ARG A 58 1.00 -0.55 5.51
C ARG A 58 1.31 0.84 6.06
N HIS A 59 2.58 1.23 6.06
CA HIS A 59 2.93 2.64 6.19
C HIS A 59 2.15 3.53 5.19
N ASN A 60 1.91 4.78 5.58
CA ASN A 60 1.24 5.77 4.76
C ASN A 60 2.13 6.35 3.64
N GLU A 61 1.58 7.33 2.93
CA GLU A 61 2.13 7.99 1.76
C GLU A 61 3.54 8.52 2.01
N ARG A 62 4.47 8.12 1.16
CA ARG A 62 5.90 8.39 1.34
C ARG A 62 6.58 8.84 0.06
N TYR A 63 7.71 9.50 0.24
CA TYR A 63 8.65 9.73 -0.84
C TYR A 63 9.24 8.41 -1.38
N PRO A 64 9.81 8.41 -2.60
CA PRO A 64 10.45 7.23 -3.16
C PRO A 64 11.59 6.69 -2.30
N THR A 65 11.78 5.37 -2.30
CA THR A 65 12.96 4.73 -1.71
C THR A 65 14.23 5.06 -2.50
N SER A 66 15.43 4.89 -1.91
CA SER A 66 16.69 5.36 -2.48
C SER A 66 16.93 4.92 -3.92
N ARG A 67 16.65 3.64 -4.25
CA ARG A 67 16.81 3.13 -5.63
C ARG A 67 15.83 3.76 -6.61
N THR A 68 14.59 4.01 -6.20
CA THR A 68 13.58 4.66 -7.03
C THR A 68 13.90 6.14 -7.21
N ALA A 69 14.24 6.84 -6.12
CA ALA A 69 14.65 8.25 -6.15
C ALA A 69 15.87 8.46 -7.08
N ALA A 70 16.89 7.60 -6.97
CA ALA A 70 18.08 7.68 -7.82
C ALA A 70 17.74 7.57 -9.32
N LYS A 71 16.83 6.65 -9.69
CA LYS A 71 16.37 6.52 -11.09
C LYS A 71 15.61 7.76 -11.56
N MET A 72 14.73 8.30 -10.73
CA MET A 72 13.96 9.50 -11.02
C MET A 72 14.85 10.74 -11.20
N VAL A 73 15.84 10.91 -10.32
CA VAL A 73 16.83 12.00 -10.39
C VAL A 73 17.72 11.83 -11.62
N SER A 74 18.17 10.60 -11.92
CA SER A 74 18.94 10.31 -13.12
C SER A 74 18.19 10.69 -14.40
N LEU A 75 16.90 10.33 -14.49
CA LEU A 75 16.05 10.72 -15.60
C LEU A 75 15.90 12.25 -15.68
N HIS A 76 15.56 12.90 -14.56
CA HIS A 76 15.40 14.36 -14.51
C HIS A 76 16.67 15.08 -15.00
N ASN A 77 17.84 14.70 -14.47
CA ASN A 77 19.10 15.31 -14.84
C ASN A 77 19.42 15.11 -16.33
N ARG A 78 19.22 13.89 -16.85
CA ARG A 78 19.45 13.61 -18.28
C ARG A 78 18.55 14.46 -19.18
N LEU A 79 17.25 14.54 -18.87
CA LEU A 79 16.30 15.35 -19.65
C LEU A 79 16.61 16.85 -19.58
N ARG A 80 17.21 17.33 -18.47
CA ARG A 80 17.66 18.72 -18.31
C ARG A 80 18.93 19.06 -19.10
N THR A 81 19.71 18.06 -19.51
CA THR A 81 20.97 18.23 -20.25
C THR A 81 20.83 17.98 -21.75
N LEU A 82 19.61 17.81 -22.27
CA LEU A 82 19.38 17.67 -23.70
C LEU A 82 19.74 18.97 -24.44
N ASP A 83 20.26 18.84 -25.65
CA ASP A 83 20.60 19.94 -26.56
C ASP A 83 19.41 20.41 -27.41
N PHE A 84 18.23 19.81 -27.22
CA PHE A 84 16.98 20.17 -27.86
C PHE A 84 15.82 20.29 -26.85
N ASN A 85 14.79 21.02 -27.26
CA ASN A 85 13.58 21.19 -26.46
C ASN A 85 12.62 20.01 -26.66
N LEU A 86 12.19 19.40 -25.56
CA LEU A 86 11.16 18.36 -25.58
C LEU A 86 9.83 18.91 -26.13
N GLN A 87 9.19 18.12 -26.99
CA GLN A 87 7.94 18.42 -27.69
C GLN A 87 6.85 17.40 -27.32
N GLY A 88 5.63 17.70 -27.75
CA GLY A 88 4.48 16.80 -27.61
C GLY A 88 4.20 16.47 -26.14
N ASP A 89 4.10 15.18 -25.85
CA ASP A 89 3.76 14.64 -24.54
C ASP A 89 4.77 15.12 -23.47
N LEU A 90 6.03 15.34 -23.84
CA LEU A 90 7.10 15.74 -22.92
C LEU A 90 7.34 17.27 -22.86
N SER A 91 6.54 18.08 -23.56
CA SER A 91 6.72 19.54 -23.63
C SER A 91 6.60 20.25 -22.28
N PHE A 92 5.79 19.72 -21.35
CA PHE A 92 5.63 20.25 -20.01
C PHE A 92 6.94 20.29 -19.20
N PHE A 93 7.91 19.41 -19.54
CA PHE A 93 9.13 19.21 -18.76
C PHE A 93 9.98 20.49 -18.63
N HIS A 94 9.93 21.37 -19.63
CA HIS A 94 10.63 22.66 -19.60
C HIS A 94 10.33 23.46 -18.32
N ASN A 95 9.04 23.53 -17.96
CA ASN A 95 8.53 24.27 -16.79
C ASN A 95 8.39 23.38 -15.55
N TRP A 96 8.65 22.08 -15.66
CA TRP A 96 8.46 21.14 -14.55
C TRP A 96 9.65 21.13 -13.59
N THR A 97 9.39 21.32 -12.30
CA THR A 97 10.41 21.19 -11.25
C THR A 97 10.26 19.84 -10.54
N PHE A 98 11.40 19.27 -10.12
CA PHE A 98 11.39 18.03 -9.35
C PHE A 98 10.55 18.18 -8.07
N PHE A 99 9.73 17.17 -7.76
CA PHE A 99 8.72 17.27 -6.70
C PHE A 99 9.27 17.17 -5.28
N MET A 100 10.45 16.57 -5.11
CA MET A 100 11.14 16.50 -3.83
C MET A 100 11.96 17.79 -3.58
N PRO A 101 12.18 18.18 -2.31
CA PRO A 101 12.99 19.36 -1.99
C PRO A 101 14.46 19.19 -2.43
N GLN A 102 15.22 20.29 -2.49
CA GLN A 102 16.64 20.25 -2.92
C GLN A 102 17.49 19.28 -2.08
N ASN A 103 17.24 19.18 -0.77
CA ASN A 103 17.87 18.22 0.15
C ASN A 103 17.15 16.86 0.16
N TYR A 104 16.67 16.41 -1.01
CA TYR A 104 15.80 15.23 -1.17
C TYR A 104 16.34 13.96 -0.49
N THR A 105 17.66 13.84 -0.35
CA THR A 105 18.32 12.68 0.28
C THR A 105 17.86 12.47 1.72
N SER A 106 17.58 13.55 2.45
CA SER A 106 17.04 13.50 3.81
C SER A 106 15.57 13.09 3.87
N GLU A 107 14.84 13.16 2.75
CA GLU A 107 13.42 12.83 2.65
C GLU A 107 13.16 11.44 2.06
N ILE A 108 14.20 10.76 1.58
CA ILE A 108 14.09 9.44 0.94
C ILE A 108 13.33 8.47 1.84
N GLY A 109 12.23 7.93 1.32
CA GLY A 109 11.40 6.93 2.00
C GLY A 109 10.63 7.42 3.21
N LYS A 110 10.75 8.69 3.62
CA LYS A 110 9.95 9.28 4.72
C LYS A 110 8.51 9.52 4.29
N LEU A 111 7.61 9.59 5.28
CA LEU A 111 6.24 10.00 5.02
C LEU A 111 6.21 11.41 4.44
N ILE A 112 5.29 11.63 3.50
CA ILE A 112 5.09 12.96 2.93
C ILE A 112 4.30 13.79 3.94
N PRO A 113 4.81 14.96 4.40
CA PRO A 113 4.18 15.72 5.47
C PRO A 113 3.13 16.72 4.98
N THR A 114 3.02 16.96 3.67
CA THR A 114 2.21 18.03 3.06
C THR A 114 1.47 17.57 1.81
N GLY A 115 0.52 18.37 1.33
CA GLY A 115 -0.30 18.04 0.18
C GLY A 115 -1.57 17.26 0.55
N PRO A 116 -2.49 17.06 -0.41
CA PRO A 116 -3.80 16.45 -0.15
C PRO A 116 -3.70 14.96 0.22
N TYR A 117 -2.60 14.31 -0.15
CA TYR A 117 -2.32 12.91 0.17
C TYR A 117 -1.13 12.77 1.14
N ALA A 118 -0.91 13.77 2.01
CA ALA A 118 0.14 13.71 3.02
C ALA A 118 -0.01 12.43 3.86
N GLY A 119 1.06 11.64 3.96
CA GLY A 119 1.04 10.38 4.70
C GLY A 119 0.86 10.57 6.21
N THR A 120 1.36 11.68 6.75
CA THR A 120 1.14 12.06 8.15
C THR A 120 -0.35 12.32 8.43
N LEU A 121 -1.02 13.04 7.52
CA LEU A 121 -2.46 13.30 7.59
C LEU A 121 -3.27 12.01 7.38
N GLY A 122 -2.90 11.20 6.38
CA GLY A 122 -3.56 9.93 6.09
C GLY A 122 -3.50 8.96 7.27
N ALA A 123 -2.35 8.85 7.93
CA ALA A 123 -2.18 8.03 9.13
C ALA A 123 -3.06 8.52 10.29
N PHE A 124 -3.04 9.82 10.56
CA PHE A 124 -3.88 10.43 11.61
C PHE A 124 -5.38 10.23 11.32
N ALA A 125 -5.80 10.52 10.08
CA ALA A 125 -7.19 10.36 9.64
C ALA A 125 -7.64 8.89 9.71
N ALA A 126 -6.76 7.93 9.41
CA ALA A 126 -7.04 6.51 9.58
C ALA A 126 -7.29 6.15 11.06
N GLY A 127 -6.53 6.72 11.99
CA GLY A 127 -6.76 6.58 13.43
C GLY A 127 -8.09 7.16 13.88
N VAL A 128 -8.42 8.38 13.43
CA VAL A 128 -9.72 9.02 13.70
C VAL A 128 -10.88 8.19 13.14
N SER A 129 -10.72 7.66 11.93
CA SER A 129 -11.73 6.81 11.30
C SER A 129 -11.96 5.53 12.10
N LEU A 130 -10.88 4.86 12.52
CA LEU A 130 -10.97 3.62 13.27
C LEU A 130 -11.63 3.83 14.65
N ARG A 131 -11.29 4.90 15.39
CA ARG A 131 -11.96 5.19 16.68
C ARG A 131 -13.44 5.55 16.50
N THR A 132 -13.80 6.15 15.37
CA THR A 132 -15.19 6.50 15.06
C THR A 132 -16.00 5.26 14.72
N GLN A 133 -15.37 4.29 14.06
CA GLN A 133 -15.98 3.00 13.73
C GLN A 133 -16.13 2.10 14.96
N TYR A 134 -15.17 2.12 15.89
CA TYR A 134 -15.17 1.26 17.08
C TYR A 134 -15.04 2.06 18.39
N PRO A 135 -16.01 2.94 18.73
CA PRO A 135 -15.94 3.78 19.91
C PRO A 135 -15.86 2.96 21.20
N ASP A 136 -16.60 1.85 21.29
CA ASP A 136 -16.61 0.98 22.46
C ASP A 136 -15.28 0.25 22.67
N LEU A 137 -14.65 -0.22 21.58
CA LEU A 137 -13.35 -0.90 21.65
C LEU A 137 -12.24 0.07 22.04
N GLN A 138 -12.32 1.32 21.56
CA GLN A 138 -11.41 2.38 21.95
C GLN A 138 -11.56 2.70 23.44
N ALA A 139 -12.79 2.88 23.94
CA ALA A 139 -13.05 3.13 25.36
C ALA A 139 -12.55 1.97 26.24
N ALA A 140 -12.79 0.73 25.81
CA ALA A 140 -12.25 -0.45 26.49
C ALA A 140 -10.71 -0.46 26.51
N SER A 141 -10.06 -0.05 25.42
CA SER A 141 -8.58 0.05 25.36
C SER A 141 -8.02 1.08 26.33
N LEU A 142 -8.71 2.21 26.52
CA LEU A 142 -8.34 3.25 27.50
C LEU A 142 -8.47 2.74 28.93
N SER A 143 -9.53 2.00 29.24
CA SER A 143 -9.75 1.44 30.59
C SER A 143 -8.65 0.48 31.04
N ARG A 144 -7.95 -0.18 30.11
CA ARG A 144 -6.81 -1.06 30.40
C ARG A 144 -5.51 -0.29 30.68
N ASN A 145 -5.46 1.01 30.35
CA ASN A 145 -4.38 1.94 30.65
C ASN A 145 -2.95 1.44 30.33
N GLN A 146 -2.80 0.69 29.23
CA GLN A 146 -1.53 0.12 28.74
C GLN A 146 -1.68 -0.71 27.44
N THR A 147 -2.46 -0.22 26.47
CA THR A 147 -2.67 -0.99 25.22
C THR A 147 -1.38 -0.99 24.38
N ASN A 148 -0.82 -2.17 24.11
CA ASN A 148 0.32 -2.30 23.22
C ASN A 148 -0.14 -2.26 21.75
N PHE A 149 0.65 -1.62 20.91
CA PHE A 149 0.55 -1.69 19.46
C PHE A 149 1.96 -1.81 18.88
N TRP A 150 2.09 -2.31 17.65
CA TRP A 150 3.38 -2.74 17.11
C TRP A 150 3.71 -2.06 15.79
N ALA A 151 4.98 -1.75 15.58
CA ALA A 151 5.49 -1.29 14.29
C ALA A 151 6.78 -2.02 13.94
N ALA A 152 6.97 -2.36 12.67
CA ALA A 152 8.29 -2.75 12.18
C ALA A 152 9.27 -1.56 12.30
N ASP A 153 10.53 -1.84 12.61
CA ASP A 153 11.63 -0.87 12.80
C ASP A 153 12.08 -0.23 11.47
N SER A 154 11.18 0.57 10.94
CA SER A 154 11.40 1.42 9.79
C SER A 154 10.76 2.77 10.06
N HIS A 155 11.56 3.83 9.92
CA HIS A 155 11.13 5.22 10.18
C HIS A 155 9.71 5.52 9.64
N ARG A 156 9.40 5.17 8.39
CA ARG A 156 8.06 5.43 7.79
C ARG A 156 6.93 4.63 8.44
N VAL A 157 7.22 3.42 8.90
CA VAL A 157 6.25 2.52 9.55
C VAL A 157 5.98 3.02 10.97
N GLU A 158 7.04 3.33 11.71
CA GLU A 158 6.93 3.94 13.04
C GLU A 158 6.20 5.28 13.03
N GLU A 159 6.55 6.18 12.10
CA GLU A 159 5.86 7.47 11.99
C GLU A 159 4.38 7.27 11.66
N SER A 160 4.04 6.33 10.77
CA SER A 160 2.63 6.01 10.48
C SER A 160 1.91 5.53 11.74
N ALA A 161 2.55 4.66 12.53
CA ALA A 161 2.00 4.16 13.78
C ALA A 161 1.77 5.29 14.81
N LYS A 162 2.71 6.23 14.93
CA LYS A 162 2.61 7.38 15.85
C LYS A 162 1.50 8.36 15.45
N TYR A 163 1.40 8.71 14.17
CA TYR A 163 0.32 9.57 13.66
C TYR A 163 -1.04 8.89 13.80
N PHE A 164 -1.12 7.59 13.49
CA PHE A 164 -2.31 6.80 13.71
C PHE A 164 -2.72 6.80 15.20
N ALA A 165 -1.79 6.53 16.11
CA ALA A 165 -2.05 6.51 17.55
C ALA A 165 -2.56 7.88 18.05
N ALA A 166 -1.99 8.97 17.55
CA ALA A 166 -2.49 10.32 17.83
C ALA A 166 -3.93 10.54 17.35
N GLY A 167 -4.30 9.97 16.20
CA GLY A 167 -5.68 10.00 15.70
C GLY A 167 -6.63 9.11 16.52
N PHE A 168 -6.17 7.93 16.93
CA PHE A 168 -7.01 6.91 17.58
C PHE A 168 -7.22 7.15 19.08
N TRP A 169 -6.15 7.40 19.84
CA TRP A 169 -6.19 7.65 21.29
C TRP A 169 -6.13 9.13 21.69
N GLY A 170 -5.71 10.02 20.77
CA GLY A 170 -5.46 11.43 21.06
C GLY A 170 -3.97 11.75 21.13
N ILE A 171 -3.62 13.04 21.18
CA ILE A 171 -2.23 13.51 21.11
C ILE A 171 -1.35 12.97 22.25
N GLU A 172 -1.93 12.79 23.44
CA GLU A 172 -1.28 12.23 24.63
C GLU A 172 -1.39 10.70 24.70
N TRP A 173 -1.47 10.01 23.56
CA TRP A 173 -1.65 8.55 23.51
C TRP A 173 -0.62 7.76 24.32
N ARG A 174 0.57 8.34 24.58
CA ARG A 174 1.64 7.71 25.36
C ARG A 174 1.26 7.46 26.82
N ASP A 175 0.25 8.15 27.33
CA ASP A 175 -0.26 7.94 28.68
C ASP A 175 -1.06 6.64 28.79
N VAL A 176 -1.65 6.17 27.68
CA VAL A 176 -2.64 5.08 27.64
C VAL A 176 -2.25 3.90 26.74
N ALA A 177 -1.28 4.09 25.85
CA ALA A 177 -0.82 3.11 24.88
C ALA A 177 0.71 3.11 24.74
N ARG A 178 1.26 1.96 24.34
CA ARG A 178 2.71 1.76 24.18
C ARG A 178 3.03 1.20 22.80
N LEU A 179 3.88 1.92 22.06
CA LEU A 179 4.42 1.45 20.78
C LEU A 179 5.56 0.47 21.05
N GLN A 180 5.41 -0.76 20.58
CA GLN A 180 6.44 -1.78 20.53
C GLN A 180 7.08 -1.78 19.14
N VAL A 181 8.34 -1.35 19.04
CA VAL A 181 9.09 -1.35 17.78
C VAL A 181 9.81 -2.68 17.64
N ILE A 182 9.51 -3.41 16.57
CA ILE A 182 10.06 -4.74 16.28
C ILE A 182 11.16 -4.63 15.23
N PRO A 183 12.43 -4.94 15.57
CA PRO A 183 13.56 -4.84 14.64
C PRO A 183 13.33 -5.59 13.32
N GLU A 184 13.82 -5.05 12.20
CA GLU A 184 13.77 -5.73 10.90
C GLU A 184 15.05 -6.54 10.65
N THR A 185 15.34 -7.50 11.52
CA THR A 185 16.58 -8.29 11.45
C THR A 185 16.31 -9.78 11.29
N LYS A 186 17.30 -10.51 10.76
CA LYS A 186 17.16 -11.94 10.41
C LYS A 186 16.99 -12.82 11.64
N GLU A 187 17.58 -12.40 12.75
CA GLU A 187 17.74 -13.19 13.98
C GLU A 187 16.42 -13.42 14.70
N LEU A 188 15.41 -12.58 14.46
CA LEU A 188 14.06 -12.71 15.04
C LEU A 188 13.30 -13.94 14.54
N GLY A 189 13.66 -14.51 13.39
CA GLY A 189 12.97 -15.67 12.83
C GLY A 189 11.47 -15.41 12.62
N ALA A 190 10.63 -16.11 13.39
CA ALA A 190 9.17 -15.96 13.33
C ALA A 190 8.61 -14.89 14.29
N ASP A 191 9.39 -14.40 15.26
CA ASP A 191 9.01 -13.33 16.19
C ASP A 191 9.24 -11.95 15.55
N THR A 192 8.56 -11.71 14.43
CA THR A 192 8.79 -10.52 13.61
C THR A 192 7.50 -10.04 12.95
N LEU A 193 7.48 -8.76 12.56
CA LEU A 193 6.48 -8.19 11.66
C LEU A 193 6.93 -8.22 10.19
N THR A 194 8.17 -8.62 9.90
CA THR A 194 8.78 -8.50 8.57
C THR A 194 9.41 -9.81 8.12
N THR A 195 8.58 -10.80 7.81
CA THR A 195 9.06 -12.13 7.36
C THR A 195 9.78 -12.09 6.00
N GLY A 196 9.69 -10.95 5.28
CA GLY A 196 10.51 -10.65 4.12
C GLY A 196 12.02 -10.56 4.40
N VAL A 197 12.43 -10.31 5.65
CA VAL A 197 13.84 -10.28 6.06
C VAL A 197 14.31 -11.52 6.81
N THR A 198 13.40 -12.33 7.36
CA THR A 198 13.77 -13.52 8.18
C THR A 198 13.75 -14.84 7.42
N CYS A 199 12.97 -14.96 6.33
CA CYS A 199 12.87 -16.21 5.58
C CYS A 199 14.15 -16.49 4.76
N VAL A 200 15.00 -17.39 5.27
CA VAL A 200 16.33 -17.72 4.70
C VAL A 200 16.26 -18.15 3.24
N ASP A 201 15.39 -19.10 2.89
CA ASP A 201 15.31 -19.64 1.53
C ASP A 201 14.79 -18.63 0.52
N TYR A 202 13.82 -17.80 0.91
CA TYR A 202 13.32 -16.68 0.11
C TYR A 202 14.43 -15.66 -0.20
N LEU A 203 15.35 -15.44 0.74
CA LEU A 203 16.47 -14.51 0.62
C LEU A 203 17.73 -15.10 0.00
N ARG A 204 17.77 -16.42 -0.20
CA ARG A 204 18.95 -17.12 -0.73
C ARG A 204 19.39 -16.49 -2.06
N PRO A 205 20.67 -16.08 -2.20
CA PRO A 205 21.18 -15.56 -3.45
C PRO A 205 20.93 -16.51 -4.62
N HIS A 206 20.62 -15.97 -5.79
CA HIS A 206 20.34 -16.72 -7.02
C HIS A 206 19.20 -17.75 -6.96
N ASN A 207 18.36 -17.75 -5.91
CA ASN A 207 17.17 -18.57 -5.88
C ASN A 207 16.12 -18.02 -6.87
N PRO A 208 15.77 -18.76 -7.95
CA PRO A 208 14.80 -18.30 -8.95
C PRO A 208 13.38 -18.16 -8.38
N GLU A 209 13.06 -18.90 -7.32
CA GLU A 209 11.80 -18.84 -6.60
C GLU A 209 11.82 -17.85 -5.42
N GLY A 210 12.96 -17.19 -5.19
CA GLY A 210 13.18 -16.27 -4.08
C GLY A 210 12.69 -14.85 -4.38
N ARG A 211 13.19 -13.89 -3.60
CA ARG A 211 12.77 -12.48 -3.61
C ARG A 211 12.83 -11.76 -4.97
N HIS A 212 13.67 -12.22 -5.89
CA HIS A 212 13.86 -11.57 -7.18
C HIS A 212 12.90 -12.09 -8.26
N LYS A 213 12.16 -13.18 -8.03
CA LYS A 213 11.20 -13.74 -9.00
C LYS A 213 10.25 -12.68 -9.57
N GLY A 214 9.66 -11.87 -8.70
CA GLY A 214 8.78 -10.77 -9.13
C GLY A 214 9.47 -9.70 -9.98
N LEU A 215 10.76 -9.40 -9.74
CA LEU A 215 11.50 -8.47 -10.59
C LEU A 215 11.73 -9.05 -12.00
N HIS A 216 12.02 -10.35 -12.10
CA HIS A 216 12.15 -11.01 -13.41
C HIS A 216 10.83 -10.94 -14.19
N LYS A 217 9.70 -11.24 -13.53
CA LYS A 217 8.37 -11.20 -14.15
C LYS A 217 7.92 -9.79 -14.55
N LEU A 218 8.25 -8.79 -13.73
CA LEU A 218 8.09 -7.39 -14.10
C LEU A 218 8.88 -7.04 -15.38
N VAL A 219 10.14 -7.45 -15.47
CA VAL A 219 11.01 -7.14 -16.63
C VAL A 219 10.52 -7.83 -17.91
N GLU A 220 10.02 -9.07 -17.81
CA GLU A 220 9.39 -9.77 -18.95
C GLU A 220 8.22 -8.95 -19.51
N TRP A 221 7.30 -8.51 -18.63
CA TRP A 221 6.14 -7.71 -19.06
C TRP A 221 6.53 -6.32 -19.58
N GLN A 222 7.48 -5.65 -18.93
CA GLN A 222 7.97 -4.34 -19.40
C GLN A 222 8.52 -4.39 -20.83
N LYS A 223 9.17 -5.50 -21.24
CA LYS A 223 9.63 -5.68 -22.61
C LYS A 223 8.49 -5.83 -23.63
N HIS A 224 7.30 -6.18 -23.17
CA HIS A 224 6.12 -6.31 -24.01
C HIS A 224 5.41 -4.97 -24.23
N TYR A 225 5.05 -4.26 -23.15
CA TYR A 225 4.15 -3.09 -23.24
C TYR A 225 4.85 -1.74 -23.43
N VAL A 226 6.12 -1.61 -23.04
CA VAL A 226 6.84 -0.32 -23.07
C VAL A 226 7.35 0.09 -24.46
N PRO A 227 7.80 -0.80 -25.37
CA PRO A 227 8.36 -0.40 -26.66
C PRO A 227 7.44 0.51 -27.52
N PRO A 228 6.11 0.26 -27.61
CA PRO A 228 5.22 1.18 -28.32
C PRO A 228 5.18 2.60 -27.73
N ILE A 229 5.32 2.73 -26.40
CA ILE A 229 5.37 4.03 -25.71
C ILE A 229 6.65 4.77 -26.08
N ILE A 230 7.78 4.07 -26.07
CA ILE A 230 9.08 4.62 -26.50
C ILE A 230 8.96 5.14 -27.94
N ALA A 231 8.44 4.32 -28.86
CA ALA A 231 8.27 4.69 -30.26
C ALA A 231 7.43 5.97 -30.42
N ARG A 232 6.32 6.11 -29.67
CA ARG A 232 5.51 7.35 -29.66
C ARG A 232 6.35 8.54 -29.19
N MET A 233 6.95 8.45 -28.00
CA MET A 233 7.68 9.58 -27.41
C MET A 233 8.88 10.03 -28.24
N GLU A 234 9.60 9.08 -28.85
CA GLU A 234 10.74 9.37 -29.73
C GLU A 234 10.33 9.89 -31.11
N SER A 235 9.15 9.51 -31.62
CA SER A 235 8.60 10.12 -32.84
C SER A 235 8.32 11.62 -32.66
N GLN A 236 7.93 12.03 -31.45
CA GLN A 236 7.73 13.43 -31.08
C GLN A 236 9.07 14.12 -30.73
N ASN A 237 10.09 13.36 -30.32
CA ASN A 237 11.36 13.84 -29.80
C ASN A 237 12.55 13.07 -30.41
N PRO A 238 12.90 13.31 -31.69
CA PRO A 238 13.99 12.60 -32.35
C PRO A 238 15.32 12.73 -31.59
N GLY A 239 15.98 11.61 -31.31
CA GLY A 239 17.27 11.56 -30.58
C GLY A 239 17.17 11.34 -29.06
N LEU A 240 15.96 11.25 -28.50
CA LEU A 240 15.75 11.09 -27.04
C LEU A 240 16.26 9.75 -26.47
N ASN A 241 16.27 8.68 -27.29
CA ASN A 241 16.80 7.34 -26.99
C ASN A 241 16.39 6.81 -25.59
N LEU A 242 15.09 6.69 -25.35
CA LEU A 242 14.51 6.25 -24.08
C LEU A 242 14.75 4.76 -23.83
N THR A 243 15.03 4.43 -22.57
CA THR A 243 15.05 3.04 -22.11
C THR A 243 13.71 2.62 -21.50
N ILE A 244 13.45 1.31 -21.48
CA ILE A 244 12.28 0.72 -20.79
C ILE A 244 12.20 1.17 -19.32
N HIS A 245 13.34 1.26 -18.65
CA HIS A 245 13.41 1.66 -17.24
C HIS A 245 13.05 3.13 -17.02
N GLU A 246 13.33 4.00 -17.99
CA GLU A 246 12.99 5.41 -17.90
C GLU A 246 11.51 5.64 -18.11
N VAL A 247 10.89 4.98 -19.09
CA VAL A 247 9.43 5.05 -19.28
C VAL A 247 8.69 4.51 -18.06
N PHE A 248 9.13 3.39 -17.50
CA PHE A 248 8.57 2.91 -16.22
C PHE A 248 8.81 3.90 -15.07
N GLY A 249 9.97 4.57 -15.06
CA GLY A 249 10.30 5.62 -14.09
C GLY A 249 9.39 6.84 -14.22
N MET A 250 8.99 7.23 -15.44
CA MET A 250 8.00 8.28 -15.70
C MET A 250 6.61 7.90 -15.16
N GLN A 251 6.20 6.65 -15.32
CA GLN A 251 4.94 6.16 -14.71
C GLN A 251 5.01 6.21 -13.18
N GLN A 252 6.16 5.86 -12.59
CA GLN A 252 6.37 6.01 -11.15
C GLN A 252 6.38 7.48 -10.70
N LEU A 253 6.94 8.40 -11.51
CA LEU A 253 6.95 9.83 -11.21
C LEU A 253 5.53 10.37 -11.04
N CYS A 254 4.60 10.01 -11.93
CA CYS A 254 3.18 10.36 -11.79
C CYS A 254 2.63 9.99 -10.41
N GLY A 255 2.78 8.72 -10.00
CA GLY A 255 2.26 8.26 -8.71
C GLY A 255 2.86 9.00 -7.52
N PHE A 256 4.20 9.07 -7.42
CA PHE A 256 4.87 9.72 -6.30
C PHE A 256 4.67 11.24 -6.26
N GLU A 257 4.58 11.90 -7.41
CA GLU A 257 4.32 13.33 -7.47
C GLU A 257 2.88 13.66 -7.08
N ILE A 258 1.88 12.85 -7.47
CA ILE A 258 0.51 12.98 -6.97
C ILE A 258 0.52 13.00 -5.44
N LEU A 259 1.26 12.10 -4.78
CA LEU A 259 1.27 12.04 -3.32
C LEU A 259 1.74 13.35 -2.68
N ALA A 260 2.74 14.01 -3.29
CA ALA A 260 3.33 15.24 -2.75
C ALA A 260 2.59 16.51 -3.18
N ARG A 261 2.03 16.55 -4.39
CA ARG A 261 1.48 17.77 -5.02
C ARG A 261 -0.02 17.71 -5.31
N GLY A 262 -0.64 16.55 -5.16
CA GLY A 262 -2.05 16.31 -5.49
C GLY A 262 -2.33 16.08 -6.98
N SER A 263 -1.36 16.37 -7.85
CA SER A 263 -1.45 16.18 -9.30
C SER A 263 -0.05 15.98 -9.89
N SER A 264 0.04 15.42 -11.10
CA SER A 264 1.32 15.29 -11.80
C SER A 264 1.12 15.35 -13.32
N PRO A 265 1.88 16.20 -14.04
CA PRO A 265 1.83 16.23 -15.50
C PRO A 265 2.38 14.94 -16.14
N TRP A 266 3.22 14.17 -15.43
CA TRP A 266 3.65 12.84 -15.88
C TRP A 266 2.49 11.88 -16.03
N CYS A 267 1.33 12.13 -15.42
CA CYS A 267 0.16 11.29 -15.58
C CYS A 267 -0.45 11.39 -16.98
N ASN A 268 -0.36 12.56 -17.60
CA ASN A 268 -1.04 12.91 -18.83
C ASN A 268 -0.30 12.47 -20.10
N ILE A 269 0.95 11.99 -19.96
CA ILE A 269 1.77 11.55 -21.10
C ILE A 269 1.51 10.08 -21.49
N PHE A 270 0.69 9.39 -20.69
CA PHE A 270 0.33 7.99 -20.88
C PHE A 270 -1.16 7.85 -21.14
N THR A 271 -1.52 6.90 -22.00
CA THR A 271 -2.91 6.57 -22.28
C THR A 271 -3.54 5.73 -21.17
N GLU A 272 -4.87 5.61 -21.16
CA GLU A 272 -5.60 4.71 -20.25
C GLU A 272 -5.07 3.27 -20.31
N HIS A 273 -4.84 2.76 -21.52
CA HIS A 273 -4.34 1.41 -21.75
C HIS A 273 -2.94 1.22 -21.15
N GLU A 274 -2.06 2.20 -21.31
CA GLU A 274 -0.70 2.17 -20.74
C GLU A 274 -0.70 2.23 -19.21
N TRP A 275 -1.71 2.87 -18.61
CA TRP A 275 -1.92 2.83 -17.17
C TRP A 275 -2.42 1.46 -16.68
N LYS A 276 -3.30 0.80 -17.44
CA LYS A 276 -3.69 -0.60 -17.17
C LYS A 276 -2.49 -1.54 -17.28
N ASP A 277 -1.60 -1.32 -18.25
CA ASP A 277 -0.35 -2.09 -18.37
C ASP A 277 0.61 -1.84 -17.19
N PHE A 278 0.71 -0.61 -16.71
CA PHE A 278 1.50 -0.28 -15.52
C PHE A 278 0.93 -0.93 -14.26
N GLU A 279 -0.39 -0.86 -14.08
CA GLU A 279 -1.08 -1.55 -12.99
C GLU A 279 -0.75 -3.05 -13.02
N TYR A 280 -0.89 -3.69 -14.19
CA TYR A 280 -0.57 -5.10 -14.33
C TYR A 280 0.92 -5.42 -14.12
N ALA A 281 1.82 -4.52 -14.53
CA ALA A 281 3.25 -4.63 -14.24
C ALA A 281 3.52 -4.69 -12.72
N ARG A 282 2.80 -3.86 -11.95
CA ARG A 282 2.87 -3.83 -10.49
C ARG A 282 2.23 -5.05 -9.86
N ASP A 283 1.12 -5.54 -10.42
CA ASP A 283 0.48 -6.79 -10.01
C ASP A 283 1.42 -7.97 -10.17
N LEU A 284 2.05 -8.14 -11.34
CA LEU A 284 3.05 -9.18 -11.62
C LEU A 284 4.23 -9.14 -10.64
N LEU A 285 4.79 -7.94 -10.39
CA LEU A 285 5.89 -7.77 -9.46
C LEU A 285 5.53 -8.36 -8.10
N HIS A 286 4.37 -7.99 -7.56
CA HIS A 286 3.99 -8.36 -6.20
C HIS A 286 3.44 -9.77 -6.11
N TYR A 287 2.68 -10.24 -7.11
CA TYR A 287 2.19 -11.61 -7.22
C TYR A 287 3.33 -12.62 -7.09
N TYR A 288 4.43 -12.39 -7.82
CA TYR A 288 5.58 -13.30 -7.84
C TYR A 288 6.67 -13.00 -6.79
N ARG A 289 6.60 -11.85 -6.11
CA ARG A 289 7.55 -11.49 -5.02
C ARG A 289 7.04 -11.89 -3.64
N THR A 290 5.81 -11.51 -3.32
CA THR A 290 5.23 -11.58 -1.97
C THR A 290 3.77 -12.03 -1.96
N GLY A 291 3.20 -12.32 -3.13
CA GLY A 291 1.87 -12.88 -3.29
C GLY A 291 1.89 -14.38 -3.60
N PRO A 292 0.73 -14.93 -4.01
CA PRO A 292 0.53 -16.37 -4.15
C PRO A 292 1.36 -17.03 -5.27
N GLY A 293 1.89 -16.25 -6.21
CA GLY A 293 2.83 -16.75 -7.22
C GLY A 293 4.23 -17.09 -6.69
N ASN A 294 4.52 -16.77 -5.43
CA ASN A 294 5.76 -17.12 -4.75
C ASN A 294 5.53 -18.25 -3.74
N LYS A 295 6.24 -19.38 -3.91
CA LYS A 295 6.05 -20.57 -3.07
C LYS A 295 6.35 -20.36 -1.57
N TYR A 296 7.10 -19.32 -1.22
CA TYR A 296 7.41 -18.99 0.18
C TYR A 296 6.38 -18.03 0.80
N SER A 297 5.39 -17.54 0.03
CA SER A 297 4.47 -16.50 0.48
C SER A 297 3.59 -16.94 1.65
N ALA A 298 2.83 -18.04 1.48
CA ALA A 298 1.92 -18.52 2.53
C ALA A 298 2.67 -18.90 3.82
N ALA A 299 3.86 -19.49 3.72
CA ALA A 299 4.69 -19.80 4.89
C ALA A 299 5.18 -18.54 5.62
N ARG A 300 5.42 -17.44 4.89
CA ARG A 300 5.83 -16.15 5.46
C ARG A 300 4.69 -15.41 6.16
N GLY A 301 3.44 -15.59 5.74
CA GLY A 301 2.28 -14.99 6.43
C GLY A 301 1.82 -15.79 7.65
N PHE A 302 2.17 -17.08 7.73
CA PHE A 302 1.69 -18.00 8.77
C PHE A 302 2.02 -17.57 10.22
N PRO A 303 3.22 -17.07 10.57
CA PRO A 303 3.49 -16.64 11.94
C PRO A 303 2.52 -15.56 12.44
N PHE A 304 2.25 -14.54 11.63
CA PHE A 304 1.31 -13.48 11.97
C PHE A 304 -0.13 -14.00 12.08
N LEU A 305 -0.54 -14.86 11.14
CA LEU A 305 -1.87 -15.48 11.18
C LEU A 305 -2.05 -16.35 12.43
N ASN A 306 -1.04 -17.16 12.78
CA ASN A 306 -1.08 -18.04 13.94
C ASN A 306 -1.18 -17.22 15.25
N ALA A 307 -0.38 -16.17 15.39
CA ALA A 307 -0.46 -15.26 16.54
C ALA A 307 -1.84 -14.60 16.65
N THR A 308 -2.35 -14.06 15.53
CA THR A 308 -3.68 -13.44 15.47
C THR A 308 -4.79 -14.44 15.84
N THR A 309 -4.72 -15.67 15.33
CA THR A 309 -5.70 -16.73 15.60
C THR A 309 -5.71 -17.13 17.08
N ASN A 310 -4.55 -17.21 17.72
CA ASN A 310 -4.44 -17.51 19.16
C ASN A 310 -5.05 -16.41 20.03
N ILE A 311 -4.84 -15.14 19.66
CA ILE A 311 -5.45 -14.00 20.37
C ILE A 311 -6.96 -13.99 20.15
N LEU A 312 -7.41 -14.16 18.90
CA LEU A 312 -8.83 -14.28 18.57
C LEU A 312 -9.49 -15.44 19.31
N SER A 313 -8.81 -16.55 19.53
CA SER A 313 -9.32 -17.70 20.30
C SER A 313 -9.43 -17.39 21.79
N THR A 314 -8.47 -16.65 22.34
CA THR A 314 -8.50 -16.18 23.75
C THR A 314 -9.68 -15.25 24.01
N GLY A 315 -10.03 -14.42 23.03
CA GLY A 315 -11.18 -13.52 23.10
C GLY A 315 -10.94 -12.25 23.91
N PRO A 316 -12.02 -11.53 24.31
CA PRO A 316 -11.93 -10.16 24.83
C PRO A 316 -11.05 -9.99 26.07
N SER A 317 -10.78 -11.07 26.81
CA SER A 317 -9.83 -11.08 27.92
C SER A 317 -8.41 -10.73 27.49
N ALA A 318 -8.01 -11.04 26.24
CA ALA A 318 -6.72 -10.65 25.68
C ALA A 318 -6.59 -9.15 25.39
N GLY A 319 -7.70 -8.44 25.17
CA GLY A 319 -7.72 -7.05 24.71
C GLY A 319 -8.82 -6.80 23.69
N SER A 320 -9.17 -5.54 23.46
CA SER A 320 -10.18 -5.14 22.46
C SER A 320 -9.57 -4.70 21.12
N VAL A 321 -8.32 -4.27 21.11
CA VAL A 321 -7.68 -3.59 19.97
C VAL A 321 -6.24 -4.10 19.82
N PHE A 322 -5.89 -4.58 18.61
CA PHE A 322 -4.55 -5.04 18.25
C PHE A 322 -4.15 -4.41 16.92
N LEU A 323 -3.13 -3.54 16.94
CA LEU A 323 -2.74 -2.75 15.78
C LEU A 323 -1.27 -3.01 15.44
N SER A 324 -1.01 -3.43 14.21
CA SER A 324 0.33 -3.70 13.71
C SER A 324 0.61 -2.89 12.43
N PHE A 325 1.74 -2.20 12.38
CA PHE A 325 2.17 -1.41 11.22
C PHE A 325 3.38 -2.08 10.57
N VAL A 326 3.30 -2.27 9.25
CA VAL A 326 4.23 -3.09 8.44
C VAL A 326 4.45 -2.49 7.04
N HIS A 327 5.11 -3.22 6.12
CA HIS A 327 5.20 -2.85 4.70
C HIS A 327 4.15 -3.57 3.85
N ASP A 328 3.99 -3.14 2.60
CA ASP A 328 3.17 -3.84 1.60
C ASP A 328 3.59 -5.30 1.44
N GLY A 329 4.91 -5.55 1.40
CA GLY A 329 5.51 -6.86 1.29
C GLY A 329 5.24 -7.83 2.45
N ASP A 330 4.69 -7.35 3.57
CA ASP A 330 4.37 -8.17 4.75
C ASP A 330 2.85 -8.45 4.87
N ILE A 331 2.00 -7.60 4.25
CA ILE A 331 0.55 -7.84 4.15
C ILE A 331 0.26 -8.95 3.12
N LEU A 332 0.90 -8.90 1.95
CA LEU A 332 0.60 -9.85 0.86
C LEU A 332 0.86 -11.33 1.24
N PRO A 333 1.90 -11.68 2.01
CA PRO A 333 2.06 -13.01 2.57
C PRO A 333 0.91 -13.46 3.45
N LEU A 334 0.39 -12.58 4.33
CA LEU A 334 -0.77 -12.89 5.17
C LEU A 334 -2.00 -13.23 4.31
N LEU A 335 -2.26 -12.43 3.27
CA LEU A 335 -3.36 -12.69 2.34
C LEU A 335 -3.17 -14.00 1.57
N SER A 336 -1.92 -14.34 1.23
CA SER A 336 -1.59 -15.62 0.60
C SER A 336 -1.81 -16.80 1.55
N THR A 337 -1.54 -16.65 2.85
CA THR A 337 -1.81 -17.69 3.87
C THR A 337 -3.31 -17.90 4.08
N LEU A 338 -4.10 -16.82 4.02
CA LEU A 338 -5.55 -16.86 4.13
C LEU A 338 -6.26 -17.33 2.85
N ASP A 339 -5.50 -17.56 1.76
CA ASP A 339 -6.02 -17.88 0.43
C ASP A 339 -7.05 -16.85 -0.09
N LEU A 340 -6.81 -15.57 0.21
CA LEU A 340 -7.62 -14.47 -0.28
C LEU A 340 -7.14 -14.00 -1.65
N PHE A 341 -8.08 -13.64 -2.52
CA PHE A 341 -7.84 -13.24 -3.91
C PHE A 341 -7.17 -14.34 -4.76
N PRO A 342 -7.72 -15.57 -4.79
CA PRO A 342 -7.13 -16.67 -5.55
C PRO A 342 -7.08 -16.32 -7.05
N SER A 343 -5.97 -16.69 -7.68
CA SER A 343 -5.71 -16.43 -9.10
C SER A 343 -4.89 -17.57 -9.69
N SER A 344 -5.12 -17.88 -10.97
CA SER A 344 -4.14 -18.63 -11.76
C SER A 344 -2.82 -17.86 -11.84
N PRO A 345 -1.68 -18.54 -12.12
CA PRO A 345 -0.42 -17.85 -12.38
C PRO A 345 -0.58 -16.73 -13.40
N LEU A 346 -0.16 -15.51 -13.02
CA LEU A 346 -0.31 -14.34 -13.88
C LEU A 346 0.66 -14.42 -15.08
N PRO A 347 0.18 -14.35 -16.33
CA PRO A 347 1.00 -14.42 -17.53
C PRO A 347 1.87 -13.17 -17.76
N THR A 348 2.98 -13.29 -18.48
CA THR A 348 3.90 -12.17 -18.78
C THR A 348 3.90 -11.73 -20.24
N ASP A 349 2.96 -12.25 -21.03
CA ASP A 349 2.77 -11.96 -22.45
C ASP A 349 1.40 -11.34 -22.77
N HIS A 350 0.48 -11.31 -21.80
CA HIS A 350 -0.78 -10.57 -21.88
C HIS A 350 -1.26 -10.21 -20.46
N ALA A 351 -2.14 -9.21 -20.35
CA ALA A 351 -2.82 -8.85 -19.11
C ALA A 351 -4.23 -9.48 -19.09
N PRO A 352 -4.54 -10.37 -18.14
CA PRO A 352 -5.90 -10.91 -18.00
C PRO A 352 -6.90 -9.81 -17.60
N ASP A 353 -8.06 -9.82 -18.26
CA ASP A 353 -9.19 -8.96 -17.93
C ASP A 353 -10.51 -9.78 -18.07
N PRO A 354 -11.26 -10.02 -16.99
CA PRO A 354 -11.05 -9.55 -15.61
C PRO A 354 -9.91 -10.31 -14.88
N ARG A 355 -9.37 -9.70 -13.82
CA ARG A 355 -8.43 -10.35 -12.88
C ARG A 355 -8.74 -10.03 -11.42
N THR A 356 -8.51 -11.01 -10.54
CA THR A 356 -8.76 -10.90 -9.10
C THR A 356 -7.61 -10.23 -8.35
N TRP A 357 -6.36 -10.50 -8.76
CA TRP A 357 -5.17 -9.95 -8.10
C TRP A 357 -4.84 -8.55 -8.64
N LYS A 358 -5.32 -7.52 -7.92
CA LYS A 358 -5.04 -6.10 -8.19
C LYS A 358 -4.43 -5.45 -6.95
N ILE A 359 -3.18 -4.99 -7.04
CA ILE A 359 -2.42 -4.49 -5.89
C ILE A 359 -2.90 -3.11 -5.42
N SER A 360 -3.39 -2.29 -6.36
CA SER A 360 -4.04 -0.99 -6.08
C SER A 360 -5.18 -1.11 -5.07
N ASP A 361 -5.95 -2.19 -5.14
CA ASP A 361 -7.07 -2.48 -4.24
C ASP A 361 -6.65 -3.01 -2.86
N VAL A 362 -5.50 -3.67 -2.79
CA VAL A 362 -5.12 -4.50 -1.64
C VAL A 362 -4.09 -3.81 -0.76
N VAL A 363 -3.04 -3.26 -1.36
CA VAL A 363 -1.96 -2.55 -0.65
C VAL A 363 -1.64 -1.20 -1.30
N PRO A 364 -2.61 -0.27 -1.45
CA PRO A 364 -2.30 1.14 -1.69
C PRO A 364 -1.44 1.70 -0.54
N MET A 365 -0.89 2.91 -0.66
CA MET A 365 -0.22 3.50 0.51
C MET A 365 -1.26 3.67 1.63
N GLY A 366 -0.90 3.37 2.88
CA GLY A 366 -1.88 3.32 3.99
C GLY A 366 -2.93 2.21 3.89
N GLY A 367 -2.75 1.22 3.00
CA GLY A 367 -3.61 0.04 2.90
C GLY A 367 -3.69 -0.75 4.21
N ARG A 368 -4.87 -1.27 4.54
CA ARG A 368 -5.19 -1.88 5.84
C ARG A 368 -6.01 -3.14 5.66
N ILE A 369 -5.64 -4.20 6.37
CA ILE A 369 -6.46 -5.39 6.55
C ILE A 369 -6.96 -5.38 7.98
N ILE A 370 -8.28 -5.45 8.15
CA ILE A 370 -8.95 -5.44 9.45
C ILE A 370 -9.72 -6.75 9.61
N SER A 371 -9.50 -7.43 10.73
CA SER A 371 -10.27 -8.60 11.15
C SER A 371 -11.06 -8.28 12.40
N GLU A 372 -12.36 -8.58 12.36
CA GLU A 372 -13.30 -8.34 13.44
C GLU A 372 -13.70 -9.66 14.10
N ARG A 373 -13.66 -9.72 15.44
CA ARG A 373 -14.34 -10.77 16.18
C ARG A 373 -15.75 -10.30 16.52
N LEU A 374 -16.75 -10.96 15.96
CA LEU A 374 -18.15 -10.66 16.20
C LEU A 374 -18.72 -11.56 17.30
N ALA A 375 -19.52 -10.99 18.18
CA ALA A 375 -20.41 -11.74 19.07
C ALA A 375 -21.86 -11.43 18.74
N MET A 376 -22.67 -12.48 18.64
CA MET A 376 -24.12 -12.33 18.57
C MET A 376 -24.67 -12.15 19.99
N ASN A 377 -25.49 -11.13 20.19
CA ASN A 377 -26.35 -11.09 21.36
C ASN A 377 -27.31 -12.27 21.24
N ARG A 378 -27.25 -13.24 22.16
CA ARG A 378 -28.30 -14.27 22.22
C ARG A 378 -29.61 -13.53 22.42
N ILE A 379 -30.51 -13.60 21.44
CA ILE A 379 -31.92 -13.32 21.67
C ILE A 379 -32.31 -14.36 22.72
N SER A 380 -32.48 -13.92 23.97
CA SER A 380 -33.19 -14.68 24.96
C SER A 380 -34.54 -15.02 24.32
N ALA A 381 -34.71 -16.28 23.93
CA ALA A 381 -36.02 -16.82 23.59
C ALA A 381 -36.89 -16.57 24.82
N LEU A 382 -37.72 -15.52 24.76
CA LEU A 382 -38.76 -15.30 25.74
C LEU A 382 -39.75 -16.45 25.53
N SER A 383 -39.79 -17.31 26.55
CA SER A 383 -40.75 -18.38 26.79
C SER A 383 -42.19 -17.90 26.72
#